data_AF-A0A538RJY6-F1
#
_entry.id   AF-A0A538RJY6-F1
#
_cell.length_a   1.000
_cell.length_b   1.000
_cell.length_c   1.000
_cell.angle_alpha   90.00
_cell.angle_beta   90.00
_cell.angle_gamma   90.00
#
_symmetry.space_group_name_H-M   'P 1'
#
loop_
_entity.id
_entity.type
_entity.pdbx_description
1 polymer ?
#
loop_
_entity_poly.entity_id
_entity_poly.type
_entity_poly.pdbx_seq_one_letter_code
_entity_poly.pdbx_strand_id
1 'polypeptide(L)'
;MVKYGEGIWHCIHPEYLADQLTLSLDRLELDTLDVCLLHNPEYFLSEAARHEGGDLAVARDVFYRRIEQAFTFFESQVAAERIQDYGVSSNTVTAHPSDAAATSLSRLCDAARAAATAQGMDRHHFAVLQCPMNLYEAGALVTPNTGVDQHETVLEVAQREGIAVLVNRPLNAMPTKTSGVLRLADFPLEGNPVDFDQQCRMVAALEEEYRKAIAPALQLSGQGMAPADFFTWAVELTRVRPQIQGLEHWEQIEQQMIAPHVNQVMQALSRHLTGTAAEQWEAWRDRYVPQLLTLLRGLRREATERSRAKTASVSAALDPLLPEARRSESLSRKALWVLASTPGVTCVLNGMRSPAYADDSLAVMGWEPLTGVKQIFESFAQRKSSLS
;
A
#
# COMPACT_ATOMS: atom_id res chain seq x y z
N MET A 1 -15.36 -6.99 -19.18
CA MET A 1 -14.11 -6.38 -18.66
C MET A 1 -14.39 -4.93 -18.29
N VAL A 2 -13.59 -4.34 -17.40
CA VAL A 2 -13.74 -2.96 -16.93
C VAL A 2 -12.38 -2.26 -17.03
N LYS A 3 -12.35 -1.02 -17.54
CA LYS A 3 -11.10 -0.25 -17.60
C LYS A 3 -10.79 0.33 -16.22
N TYR A 4 -9.60 0.05 -15.70
CA TYR A 4 -9.15 0.60 -14.41
C TYR A 4 -8.18 1.78 -14.62
N GLY A 5 -7.25 1.62 -15.56
CA GLY A 5 -6.23 2.61 -15.90
C GLY A 5 -5.81 2.53 -17.37
N GLU A 6 -4.84 3.34 -17.78
CA GLU A 6 -4.27 3.27 -19.13
C GLU A 6 -3.57 1.91 -19.32
N GLY A 7 -4.04 1.12 -20.29
CA GLY A 7 -3.55 -0.24 -20.52
C GLY A 7 -3.95 -1.29 -19.48
N ILE A 8 -4.69 -0.93 -18.43
CA ILE A 8 -5.05 -1.84 -17.32
C ILE A 8 -6.55 -2.14 -17.33
N TRP A 9 -6.88 -3.42 -17.49
CA TRP A 9 -8.25 -3.94 -17.52
C TRP A 9 -8.49 -4.95 -16.41
N HIS A 10 -9.71 -4.95 -15.87
CA HIS A 10 -10.18 -5.88 -14.84
C HIS A 10 -11.23 -6.84 -15.41
N CYS A 11 -11.10 -8.12 -15.07
CA CYS A 11 -12.02 -9.16 -15.49
C CYS A 11 -12.22 -10.19 -14.38
N ILE A 12 -13.48 -10.59 -14.18
CA ILE A 12 -13.88 -11.68 -13.28
C ILE A 12 -14.80 -12.67 -14.00
N HIS A 13 -14.76 -12.68 -15.34
CA HIS A 13 -15.54 -13.63 -16.12
C HIS A 13 -15.00 -15.05 -15.91
N PRO A 14 -15.84 -16.08 -15.76
CA PRO A 14 -15.41 -17.47 -15.52
C PRO A 14 -14.30 -17.96 -16.44
N GLU A 15 -14.37 -17.68 -17.74
CA GLU A 15 -13.31 -18.08 -18.71
C GLU A 15 -11.95 -17.47 -18.35
N TYR A 16 -11.91 -16.18 -18.01
CA TYR A 16 -10.68 -15.52 -17.59
C TYR A 16 -10.17 -16.09 -16.25
N LEU A 17 -11.08 -16.36 -15.31
CA LEU A 17 -10.72 -16.95 -14.03
C LEU A 17 -10.15 -18.36 -14.18
N ALA A 18 -10.65 -19.16 -15.13
CA ALA A 18 -10.12 -20.49 -15.45
C ALA A 18 -8.68 -20.42 -15.96
N ASP A 19 -8.39 -19.49 -16.87
CA ASP A 19 -7.03 -19.26 -17.36
C ASP A 19 -6.11 -18.80 -16.22
N GLN A 20 -6.56 -17.82 -15.41
CA GLN A 20 -5.73 -17.30 -14.32
C GLN A 20 -5.49 -18.32 -13.19
N LEU A 21 -6.48 -19.15 -12.87
CA LEU A 21 -6.32 -20.21 -11.88
C LEU A 21 -5.28 -21.24 -12.35
N THR A 22 -5.38 -21.68 -13.60
CA THR A 22 -4.44 -22.65 -14.18
C THR A 22 -3.01 -22.10 -14.17
N LEU A 23 -2.82 -20.87 -14.67
CA LEU A 23 -1.50 -20.22 -14.63
C LEU A 23 -0.98 -19.99 -13.20
N SER A 24 -1.85 -19.83 -12.22
CA SER A 24 -1.44 -19.64 -10.82
C SER A 24 -0.99 -20.95 -10.18
N LEU A 25 -1.74 -22.03 -10.40
CA LEU A 25 -1.36 -23.38 -9.97
C LEU A 25 -0.03 -23.80 -10.60
N ASP A 26 0.13 -23.60 -11.91
CA ASP A 26 1.36 -23.93 -12.63
C ASP A 26 2.58 -23.17 -12.07
N ARG A 27 2.45 -21.86 -11.82
CA ARG A 27 3.54 -21.04 -11.27
C ARG A 27 3.90 -21.38 -9.82
N LEU A 28 2.92 -21.83 -9.04
CA LEU A 28 3.12 -22.22 -7.65
C LEU A 28 3.57 -23.68 -7.52
N GLU A 29 3.51 -24.45 -8.61
CA GLU A 29 3.73 -25.90 -8.63
C GLU A 29 2.83 -26.62 -7.63
N LEU A 30 1.55 -26.21 -7.59
CA LEU A 30 0.53 -26.78 -6.71
C LEU A 30 -0.62 -27.36 -7.53
N ASP A 31 -1.17 -28.48 -7.07
CA ASP A 31 -2.39 -29.06 -7.63
C ASP A 31 -3.66 -28.38 -7.07
N THR A 32 -3.58 -27.89 -5.83
CA THR A 32 -4.69 -27.32 -5.06
C THR A 32 -4.26 -26.05 -4.33
N LEU A 33 -5.12 -25.03 -4.34
CA LEU A 33 -5.01 -23.87 -3.45
C LEU A 33 -5.89 -24.06 -2.22
N ASP A 34 -5.37 -23.78 -1.02
CA ASP A 34 -6.20 -23.75 0.19
C ASP A 34 -7.30 -22.68 0.07
N VAL A 35 -6.93 -21.48 -0.37
CA VAL A 35 -7.86 -20.37 -0.57
C VAL A 35 -7.56 -19.59 -1.85
N CYS A 36 -8.57 -19.35 -2.69
CA CYS A 36 -8.49 -18.42 -3.82
C CYS A 36 -9.35 -17.17 -3.60
N LEU A 37 -8.77 -15.97 -3.70
CA LEU A 37 -9.50 -14.71 -3.51
C LEU A 37 -9.80 -14.00 -4.82
N LEU A 38 -11.06 -13.64 -5.05
CA LEU A 38 -11.45 -12.73 -6.11
C LEU A 38 -10.92 -11.32 -5.81
N HIS A 39 -10.05 -10.80 -6.66
CA HIS A 39 -9.36 -9.53 -6.38
C HIS A 39 -10.14 -8.31 -6.88
N ASN A 40 -10.48 -7.43 -5.95
CA ASN A 40 -11.09 -6.11 -6.11
C ASN A 40 -12.24 -6.07 -7.13
N PRO A 41 -13.31 -6.90 -6.96
CA PRO A 41 -14.42 -6.91 -7.90
C PRO A 41 -15.10 -5.54 -8.02
N GLU A 42 -15.01 -4.69 -7.00
CA GLU A 42 -15.62 -3.35 -6.92
C GLU A 42 -15.15 -2.38 -8.00
N TYR A 43 -14.08 -2.67 -8.75
CA TYR A 43 -13.65 -1.86 -9.90
C TYR A 43 -14.76 -1.68 -10.93
N PHE A 44 -15.68 -2.64 -11.04
CA PHE A 44 -16.90 -2.47 -11.84
C PHE A 44 -17.78 -1.31 -11.36
N LEU A 45 -18.00 -1.21 -10.05
CA LEU A 45 -18.81 -0.14 -9.47
C LEU A 45 -18.06 1.20 -9.52
N SER A 46 -16.75 1.20 -9.28
CA SER A 46 -15.91 2.40 -9.42
C SER A 46 -15.95 2.98 -10.82
N GLU A 47 -15.93 2.12 -11.85
CA GLU A 47 -16.07 2.58 -13.23
C GLU A 47 -17.50 3.01 -13.54
N ALA A 48 -18.52 2.24 -13.14
CA ALA A 48 -19.92 2.63 -13.33
C ALA A 48 -20.24 3.99 -12.70
N ALA A 49 -19.64 4.32 -11.55
CA ALA A 49 -19.79 5.60 -10.88
C ALA A 49 -19.14 6.79 -11.62
N ARG A 50 -18.18 6.54 -12.53
CA ARG A 50 -17.54 7.58 -13.35
C ARG A 50 -18.38 7.96 -14.58
N HIS A 51 -19.31 7.10 -14.99
CA HIS A 51 -20.22 7.38 -16.11
C HIS A 51 -21.43 8.14 -15.58
N GLU A 52 -21.57 9.41 -15.93
CA GLU A 52 -22.71 10.24 -15.54
C GLU A 52 -24.03 9.65 -16.05
N GLY A 53 -25.03 9.52 -15.16
CA GLY A 53 -26.41 9.11 -15.51
C GLY A 53 -26.76 7.62 -15.32
N GLY A 54 -25.86 6.81 -14.77
CA GLY A 54 -26.15 5.40 -14.44
C GLY A 54 -26.98 5.23 -13.17
N ASP A 55 -27.96 4.32 -13.19
CA ASP A 55 -28.69 3.90 -11.99
C ASP A 55 -27.80 3.00 -11.12
N LEU A 56 -27.38 3.51 -9.95
CA LEU A 56 -26.54 2.80 -8.99
C LEU A 56 -27.16 1.49 -8.52
N ALA A 57 -28.48 1.40 -8.39
CA ALA A 57 -29.14 0.17 -7.96
C ALA A 57 -28.98 -0.91 -9.03
N VAL A 58 -29.22 -0.57 -10.31
CA VAL A 58 -29.01 -1.47 -11.44
C VAL A 58 -27.55 -1.90 -11.55
N ALA A 59 -26.60 -0.97 -11.38
CA ALA A 59 -25.18 -1.29 -11.40
C ALA A 59 -24.80 -2.28 -10.28
N ARG A 60 -25.33 -2.09 -9.06
CA ARG A 60 -25.13 -3.02 -7.95
C ARG A 60 -25.72 -4.40 -8.24
N ASP A 61 -26.89 -4.49 -8.85
CA ASP A 61 -27.49 -5.79 -9.20
C ASP A 61 -26.72 -6.52 -10.30
N VAL A 62 -26.21 -5.79 -11.30
CA VAL A 62 -25.28 -6.36 -12.29
C VAL A 62 -23.99 -6.84 -11.60
N PHE A 63 -23.46 -6.07 -10.65
CA PHE A 63 -22.27 -6.44 -9.89
C PHE A 63 -22.45 -7.78 -9.17
N TYR A 64 -23.48 -7.95 -8.35
CA TYR A 64 -23.67 -9.19 -7.59
C TYR A 64 -24.00 -10.39 -8.46
N ARG A 65 -24.71 -10.19 -9.59
CA ARG A 65 -24.88 -11.26 -10.59
C ARG A 65 -23.55 -11.71 -11.21
N ARG A 66 -22.62 -10.78 -11.47
CA ARG A 66 -21.28 -11.13 -11.94
C ARG A 66 -20.47 -11.86 -10.87
N ILE A 67 -20.64 -11.49 -9.60
CA ILE A 67 -20.05 -12.21 -8.46
C ILE A 67 -20.61 -13.63 -8.38
N GLU A 68 -21.92 -13.82 -8.47
CA GLU A 68 -22.56 -15.14 -8.46
C GLU A 68 -21.99 -16.04 -9.57
N GLN A 69 -21.82 -15.52 -10.79
CA GLN A 69 -21.18 -16.25 -11.88
C GLN A 69 -19.72 -16.65 -11.57
N ALA A 70 -18.93 -15.75 -11.00
CA ALA A 70 -17.56 -16.04 -10.58
C ALA A 70 -17.52 -17.08 -9.45
N PHE A 71 -18.43 -17.00 -8.48
CA PHE A 71 -18.55 -17.97 -7.39
C PHE A 71 -19.04 -19.33 -7.89
N THR A 72 -19.94 -19.36 -8.87
CA THR A 72 -20.40 -20.61 -9.51
C THR A 72 -19.22 -21.33 -10.18
N PHE A 73 -18.33 -20.57 -10.81
CA PHE A 73 -17.07 -21.10 -11.31
C PHE A 73 -16.19 -21.62 -10.16
N PHE A 74 -15.97 -20.85 -9.09
CA PHE A 74 -15.16 -21.34 -7.96
C PHE A 74 -15.72 -22.59 -7.29
N GLU A 75 -17.03 -22.69 -7.07
CA GLU A 75 -17.68 -23.90 -6.56
C GLU A 75 -17.41 -25.11 -7.47
N SER A 76 -17.40 -24.92 -8.80
CA SER A 76 -17.01 -26.00 -9.73
C SER A 76 -15.54 -26.41 -9.60
N GLN A 77 -14.66 -25.47 -9.24
CA GLN A 77 -13.24 -25.75 -9.01
C GLN A 77 -12.99 -26.37 -7.63
N VAL A 78 -13.87 -26.12 -6.65
CA VAL A 78 -13.89 -26.83 -5.38
C VAL A 78 -14.31 -28.28 -5.57
N ALA A 79 -15.37 -28.51 -6.35
CA ALA A 79 -15.78 -29.87 -6.71
C ALA A 79 -14.69 -30.64 -7.50
N ALA A 80 -13.83 -29.91 -8.22
CA ALA A 80 -12.66 -30.46 -8.92
C ALA A 80 -11.39 -30.52 -8.06
N GLU A 81 -11.46 -30.21 -6.76
CA GLU A 81 -10.35 -30.24 -5.79
C GLU A 81 -9.16 -29.33 -6.14
N ARG A 82 -9.35 -28.35 -7.04
CA ARG A 82 -8.32 -27.37 -7.41
C ARG A 82 -8.23 -26.21 -6.42
N ILE A 83 -9.31 -25.98 -5.67
CA ILE A 83 -9.44 -24.97 -4.63
C ILE A 83 -10.16 -25.63 -3.44
N GLN A 84 -9.73 -25.43 -2.20
CA GLN A 84 -10.49 -25.92 -1.04
C GLN A 84 -11.60 -24.94 -0.64
N ASP A 85 -11.25 -23.66 -0.48
CA ASP A 85 -12.20 -22.58 -0.20
C ASP A 85 -11.90 -21.34 -1.05
N TYR A 86 -12.85 -20.41 -1.13
CA TYR A 86 -12.64 -19.16 -1.85
C TYR A 86 -13.11 -17.94 -1.07
N GLY A 87 -12.74 -16.78 -1.58
CA GLY A 87 -13.01 -15.53 -0.91
C GLY A 87 -13.01 -14.31 -1.82
N VAL A 88 -13.11 -13.14 -1.22
CA VAL A 88 -13.06 -11.84 -1.90
C VAL A 88 -12.05 -10.95 -1.20
N SER A 89 -11.20 -10.29 -1.98
CA SER A 89 -10.42 -9.14 -1.52
C SER A 89 -11.11 -7.87 -2.01
N SER A 90 -11.61 -7.05 -1.10
CA SER A 90 -12.35 -5.83 -1.42
C SER A 90 -11.88 -4.65 -0.58
N ASN A 91 -11.57 -3.53 -1.25
CA ASN A 91 -11.21 -2.27 -0.58
C ASN A 91 -12.45 -1.50 -0.11
N THR A 92 -13.64 -1.83 -0.61
CA THR A 92 -14.87 -1.04 -0.37
C THR A 92 -15.96 -1.83 0.36
N VAL A 93 -15.68 -3.05 0.82
CA VAL A 93 -16.62 -3.85 1.63
C VAL A 93 -16.93 -3.20 2.97
N THR A 94 -16.06 -2.29 3.43
CA THR A 94 -16.24 -1.51 4.66
C THR A 94 -16.66 -0.06 4.38
N ALA A 95 -16.95 0.28 3.12
CA ALA A 95 -17.33 1.64 2.73
C ALA A 95 -18.75 1.98 3.19
N HIS A 96 -19.02 3.26 3.40
CA HIS A 96 -20.36 3.73 3.78
C HIS A 96 -21.39 3.38 2.69
N PRO A 97 -22.63 3.00 3.03
CA PRO A 97 -23.69 2.65 2.06
C PRO A 97 -23.94 3.65 0.92
N SER A 98 -23.69 4.93 1.18
CA SER A 98 -23.82 6.01 0.19
C SER A 98 -22.67 6.08 -0.81
N ASP A 99 -21.57 5.34 -0.61
CA ASP A 99 -20.48 5.26 -1.56
C ASP A 99 -20.93 4.44 -2.78
N ALA A 100 -20.71 4.99 -3.97
CA ALA A 100 -21.11 4.36 -5.22
C ALA A 100 -20.42 3.00 -5.45
N ALA A 101 -19.21 2.84 -4.92
CA ALA A 101 -18.44 1.60 -4.99
C ALA A 101 -18.60 0.69 -3.76
N ALA A 102 -19.49 1.02 -2.82
CA ALA A 102 -19.72 0.19 -1.63
C ALA A 102 -20.19 -1.22 -2.00
N THR A 103 -19.58 -2.21 -1.35
CA THR A 103 -19.98 -3.62 -1.42
C THR A 103 -20.45 -4.10 -0.05
N SER A 104 -21.19 -5.21 0.00
CA SER A 104 -21.84 -5.73 1.20
C SER A 104 -21.52 -7.21 1.35
N LEU A 105 -20.98 -7.59 2.52
CA LEU A 105 -20.66 -8.98 2.83
C LEU A 105 -21.89 -9.88 2.79
N SER A 106 -23.03 -9.46 3.35
CA SER A 106 -24.27 -10.26 3.31
C SER A 106 -24.71 -10.59 1.88
N ARG A 107 -24.62 -9.64 0.94
CA ARG A 107 -24.93 -9.89 -0.48
C ARG A 107 -23.90 -10.78 -1.16
N LEU A 108 -22.63 -10.78 -0.73
CA LEU A 108 -21.64 -11.76 -1.19
C LEU A 108 -22.00 -13.16 -0.68
N CYS A 109 -22.43 -13.30 0.58
CA CYS A 109 -22.90 -14.58 1.12
C CYS A 109 -24.14 -15.09 0.39
N ASP A 110 -25.09 -14.20 0.04
CA ASP A 110 -26.26 -14.56 -0.77
C ASP A 110 -25.85 -15.09 -2.16
N ALA A 111 -24.91 -14.42 -2.82
CA ALA A 111 -24.37 -14.88 -4.10
C ALA A 111 -23.65 -16.24 -3.97
N ALA A 112 -22.94 -16.48 -2.87
CA ALA A 112 -22.28 -17.76 -2.60
C ALA A 112 -23.30 -18.89 -2.39
N ARG A 113 -24.38 -18.65 -1.64
CA ARG A 113 -25.48 -19.61 -1.47
C ARG A 113 -26.16 -19.96 -2.80
N ALA A 114 -26.41 -18.96 -3.64
CA ALA A 114 -26.98 -19.15 -4.98
C ALA A 114 -26.03 -19.98 -5.88
N ALA A 115 -24.74 -19.65 -5.89
CA ALA A 115 -23.71 -20.36 -6.63
C ALA A 115 -23.58 -21.85 -6.21
N ALA A 116 -23.55 -22.12 -4.91
CA ALA A 116 -23.50 -23.48 -4.37
C ALA A 116 -24.73 -24.29 -4.78
N THR A 117 -25.93 -23.68 -4.69
CA THR A 117 -27.18 -24.30 -5.14
C THR A 117 -27.13 -24.63 -6.63
N ALA A 118 -26.61 -23.73 -7.46
CA ALA A 118 -26.46 -23.95 -8.90
C ALA A 118 -25.47 -25.08 -9.26
N GLN A 119 -24.49 -25.35 -8.41
CA GLN A 119 -23.54 -26.47 -8.54
C GLN A 119 -24.01 -27.75 -7.84
N GLY A 120 -25.19 -27.74 -7.20
CA GLY A 120 -25.71 -28.90 -6.46
C GLY A 120 -24.93 -29.22 -5.18
N MET A 121 -24.29 -28.21 -4.58
CA MET A 121 -23.54 -28.34 -3.33
C MET A 121 -24.45 -28.08 -2.12
N ASP A 122 -24.28 -28.86 -1.05
CA ASP A 122 -25.07 -28.70 0.19
C ASP A 122 -24.68 -27.45 1.00
N ARG A 123 -23.45 -26.95 0.80
CA ARG A 123 -22.91 -25.73 1.42
C ARG A 123 -22.06 -24.96 0.42
N HIS A 124 -21.94 -23.65 0.61
CA HIS A 124 -20.95 -22.86 -0.13
C HIS A 124 -19.56 -22.96 0.52
N HIS A 125 -18.54 -22.68 -0.29
CA HIS A 125 -17.12 -22.64 0.11
C HIS A 125 -16.55 -21.21 0.13
N PHE A 126 -17.43 -20.21 0.06
CA PHE A 126 -17.06 -18.84 0.41
C PHE A 126 -16.73 -18.78 1.90
N ALA A 127 -15.45 -18.61 2.23
CA ALA A 127 -14.95 -18.69 3.60
C ALA A 127 -14.07 -17.50 4.01
N VAL A 128 -13.62 -16.66 3.05
CA VAL A 128 -12.61 -15.64 3.33
C VAL A 128 -12.98 -14.26 2.77
N LEU A 129 -12.86 -13.24 3.61
CA LEU A 129 -12.92 -11.83 3.21
C LEU A 129 -11.60 -11.14 3.56
N GLN A 130 -10.95 -10.53 2.57
CA GLN A 130 -9.84 -9.62 2.79
C GLN A 130 -10.32 -8.17 2.65
N CYS A 131 -10.03 -7.32 3.64
CA CYS A 131 -10.38 -5.89 3.60
C CYS A 131 -9.34 -4.99 4.30
N PRO A 132 -9.27 -3.69 3.98
CA PRO A 132 -8.42 -2.76 4.70
C PRO A 132 -8.87 -2.58 6.15
N MET A 133 -7.92 -2.66 7.09
CA MET A 133 -8.14 -2.24 8.47
C MET A 133 -6.84 -1.80 9.14
N ASN A 134 -6.88 -0.62 9.76
CA ASN A 134 -5.83 -0.08 10.62
C ASN A 134 -6.45 0.98 11.53
N LEU A 135 -5.64 1.65 12.36
CA LEU A 135 -6.11 2.66 13.32
C LEU A 135 -7.00 3.75 12.68
N TYR A 136 -6.82 4.08 11.40
CA TYR A 136 -7.58 5.10 10.67
C TYR A 136 -8.62 4.54 9.69
N GLU A 137 -8.68 3.22 9.55
CA GLU A 137 -9.57 2.49 8.64
C GLU A 137 -10.37 1.47 9.47
N ALA A 138 -11.24 1.97 10.34
CA ALA A 138 -12.02 1.14 11.28
C ALA A 138 -13.33 0.57 10.69
N GLY A 139 -13.60 0.77 9.40
CA GLY A 139 -14.92 0.57 8.81
C GLY A 139 -15.50 -0.83 9.03
N ALA A 140 -14.66 -1.87 9.05
CA ALA A 140 -15.08 -3.24 9.31
C ALA A 140 -15.77 -3.42 10.68
N LEU A 141 -15.39 -2.61 11.67
CA LEU A 141 -15.87 -2.67 13.05
C LEU A 141 -16.92 -1.60 13.40
N VAL A 142 -16.88 -0.43 12.76
CA VAL A 142 -17.68 0.73 13.19
C VAL A 142 -18.68 1.25 12.16
N THR A 143 -18.65 0.74 10.93
CA THR A 143 -19.56 1.20 9.86
C THR A 143 -20.61 0.14 9.58
N PRO A 144 -21.86 0.37 10.01
CA PRO A 144 -23.00 -0.42 9.56
C PRO A 144 -23.20 -0.22 8.05
N ASN A 145 -23.02 -1.28 7.28
CA ASN A 145 -23.17 -1.25 5.82
C ASN A 145 -23.62 -2.57 5.21
N THR A 146 -23.83 -3.59 6.03
CA THR A 146 -24.15 -4.94 5.60
C THR A 146 -25.15 -5.58 6.57
N GLY A 147 -25.51 -6.84 6.33
CA GLY A 147 -26.53 -7.52 7.12
C GLY A 147 -27.95 -7.03 6.82
N VAL A 148 -28.87 -7.30 7.75
CA VAL A 148 -30.30 -6.95 7.59
C VAL A 148 -30.45 -5.42 7.62
N ASP A 149 -31.09 -4.88 6.59
CA ASP A 149 -31.31 -3.42 6.42
C ASP A 149 -30.03 -2.57 6.53
N GLN A 150 -28.84 -3.17 6.32
CA GLN A 150 -27.52 -2.51 6.42
C GLN A 150 -27.18 -1.96 7.82
N HIS A 151 -27.75 -2.55 8.88
CA HIS A 151 -27.49 -2.15 10.27
C HIS A 151 -26.35 -2.91 10.96
N GLU A 152 -25.70 -3.84 10.27
CA GLU A 152 -24.60 -4.64 10.82
C GLU A 152 -23.27 -4.26 10.17
N THR A 153 -22.21 -4.46 10.92
CA THR A 153 -20.83 -4.26 10.48
C THR A 153 -20.28 -5.52 9.81
N VAL A 154 -19.20 -5.37 9.05
CA VAL A 154 -18.54 -6.48 8.36
C VAL A 154 -18.08 -7.57 9.33
N LEU A 155 -17.50 -7.18 10.48
CA LEU A 155 -17.03 -8.16 11.47
C LEU A 155 -18.18 -8.93 12.12
N GLU A 156 -19.31 -8.27 12.41
CA GLU A 156 -20.49 -8.94 12.98
C GLU A 156 -21.07 -9.98 12.00
N VAL A 157 -21.25 -9.61 10.73
CA VAL A 157 -21.74 -10.54 9.71
C VAL A 157 -20.73 -11.66 9.45
N ALA A 158 -19.43 -11.36 9.39
CA ALA A 158 -18.40 -12.37 9.18
C ALA A 158 -18.40 -13.42 10.30
N GLN A 159 -18.50 -12.99 11.56
CA GLN A 159 -18.59 -13.91 12.69
C GLN A 159 -19.85 -14.79 12.64
N ARG A 160 -21.00 -14.21 12.28
CA ARG A 160 -22.27 -14.96 12.16
C ARG A 160 -22.24 -16.00 11.04
N GLU A 161 -21.69 -15.63 9.88
CA GLU A 161 -21.64 -16.50 8.70
C GLU A 161 -20.43 -17.44 8.68
N GLY A 162 -19.52 -17.34 9.67
CA GLY A 162 -18.31 -18.17 9.74
C GLY A 162 -17.23 -17.80 8.73
N ILE A 163 -17.16 -16.53 8.31
CA ILE A 163 -16.19 -16.02 7.34
C ILE A 163 -14.94 -15.54 8.07
N ALA A 164 -13.77 -16.01 7.64
CA ALA A 164 -12.48 -15.52 8.11
C ALA A 164 -12.18 -14.13 7.53
N VAL A 165 -11.79 -13.19 8.39
CA VAL A 165 -11.45 -11.81 7.99
C VAL A 165 -9.95 -11.59 8.03
N LEU A 166 -9.39 -11.27 6.87
CA LEU A 166 -7.98 -10.99 6.66
C LEU A 166 -7.84 -9.47 6.48
N VAL A 167 -7.21 -8.79 7.43
CA VAL A 167 -7.04 -7.34 7.32
C VAL A 167 -5.74 -6.99 6.63
N ASN A 168 -5.81 -6.17 5.59
CA ASN A 168 -4.64 -5.65 4.88
C ASN A 168 -4.36 -4.17 5.21
N ARG A 169 -3.18 -3.68 4.81
CA ARG A 169 -2.67 -2.33 5.13
C ARG A 169 -2.61 -2.02 6.63
N PRO A 170 -2.18 -2.95 7.50
CA PRO A 170 -2.24 -2.74 8.94
C PRO A 170 -1.38 -1.57 9.42
N LEU A 171 -0.29 -1.27 8.70
CA LEU A 171 0.65 -0.20 9.04
C LEU A 171 0.68 0.96 8.03
N ASN A 172 -0.06 0.89 6.92
CA ASN A 172 -0.05 1.93 5.89
C ASN A 172 -1.42 2.62 5.88
N ALA A 173 -1.60 3.55 6.82
CA ALA A 173 -2.86 4.25 6.99
C ALA A 173 -3.00 5.40 5.99
N MET A 174 -4.23 5.71 5.62
CA MET A 174 -4.59 6.91 4.85
C MET A 174 -5.56 7.75 5.69
N PRO A 175 -5.05 8.64 6.57
CA PRO A 175 -5.89 9.42 7.48
C PRO A 175 -6.88 10.32 6.74
N THR A 176 -6.54 10.88 5.58
CA THR A 176 -7.48 11.66 4.76
C THR A 176 -7.29 11.33 3.28
N LYS A 177 -8.27 11.65 2.43
CA LYS A 177 -8.15 11.46 0.96
C LYS A 177 -7.07 12.35 0.33
N THR A 178 -6.65 13.41 1.03
CA THR A 178 -5.68 14.41 0.57
C THR A 178 -4.30 14.28 1.23
N SER A 179 -4.20 13.56 2.35
CA SER A 179 -2.93 13.29 3.00
C SER A 179 -2.25 12.07 2.37
N GLY A 180 -0.94 12.15 2.18
CA GLY A 180 -0.14 10.99 1.79
C GLY A 180 -0.24 9.86 2.83
N VAL A 181 0.22 8.67 2.44
CA VAL A 181 0.25 7.50 3.31
C VAL A 181 0.99 7.83 4.61
N LEU A 182 0.37 7.51 5.74
CA LEU A 182 0.94 7.59 7.08
C LEU A 182 1.31 6.19 7.52
N ARG A 183 2.60 5.96 7.66
CA ARG A 183 3.10 4.69 8.16
C ARG A 183 3.15 4.63 9.67
N LEU A 184 2.44 3.65 10.23
CA LEU A 184 2.34 3.37 11.66
C LEU A 184 3.56 2.58 12.16
N ALA A 185 4.75 3.16 12.04
CA ALA A 185 5.99 2.55 12.51
C ALA A 185 6.94 3.62 13.05
N ASP A 186 7.92 3.21 13.86
CA ASP A 186 8.96 4.12 14.32
C ASP A 186 10.12 4.18 13.32
N PHE A 187 10.68 5.39 13.19
CA PHE A 187 11.78 5.65 12.28
C PHE A 187 13.03 6.08 13.07
N PRO A 188 14.08 5.25 13.12
CA PRO A 188 15.35 5.67 13.73
C PRO A 188 15.95 6.82 12.93
N LEU A 189 16.51 7.81 13.64
CA LEU A 189 17.28 8.88 12.99
C LEU A 189 18.70 8.39 12.81
N GLU A 190 19.11 8.22 11.56
CA GLU A 190 20.48 7.85 11.20
C GLU A 190 21.27 9.10 10.80
N GLY A 191 22.55 9.13 11.20
CA GLY A 191 23.50 10.18 10.80
C GLY A 191 23.35 11.51 11.53
N ASN A 192 24.32 12.40 11.29
CA ASN A 192 24.37 13.74 11.87
C ASN A 192 23.49 14.73 11.08
N PRO A 193 23.00 15.80 11.72
CA PRO A 193 22.37 16.93 11.01
C PRO A 193 23.31 17.48 9.93
N VAL A 194 22.76 17.77 8.77
CA VAL A 194 23.48 18.39 7.64
C VAL A 194 22.94 19.79 7.46
N ASP A 195 23.82 20.79 7.41
CA ASP A 195 23.46 22.12 6.92
C ASP A 195 23.19 22.02 5.42
N PHE A 196 21.90 21.92 5.07
CA PHE A 196 21.46 21.76 3.69
C PHE A 196 21.98 22.88 2.79
N ASP A 197 21.95 24.13 3.26
CA ASP A 197 22.30 25.29 2.43
C ASP A 197 23.81 25.33 2.17
N GLN A 198 24.62 25.01 3.19
CA GLN A 198 26.07 24.87 3.02
C GLN A 198 26.40 23.72 2.06
N GLN A 199 25.80 22.55 2.28
CA GLN A 199 26.08 21.35 1.49
C GLN A 199 25.61 21.52 0.03
N CYS A 200 24.46 22.16 -0.19
CA CYS A 200 23.93 22.49 -1.51
C CYS A 200 24.87 23.44 -2.27
N ARG A 201 25.46 24.45 -1.61
CA ARG A 201 26.48 25.32 -2.22
C ARG A 201 27.72 24.55 -2.66
N MET A 202 28.18 23.57 -1.87
CA MET A 202 29.33 22.73 -2.24
C MET A 202 29.03 21.85 -3.45
N VAL A 203 27.85 21.23 -3.48
CA VAL A 203 27.38 20.44 -4.64
C VAL A 203 27.27 21.33 -5.88
N ALA A 204 26.64 22.50 -5.78
CA ALA A 204 26.48 23.44 -6.89
C ALA A 204 27.84 23.91 -7.47
N ALA A 205 28.84 24.14 -6.62
CA ALA A 205 30.18 24.50 -7.06
C ALA A 205 30.84 23.38 -7.88
N LEU A 206 30.66 22.12 -7.47
CA LEU A 206 31.16 20.97 -8.21
C LEU A 206 30.38 20.74 -9.51
N GLU A 207 29.06 20.96 -9.53
CA GLU A 207 28.25 20.89 -10.75
C GLU A 207 28.69 21.93 -11.79
N GLU A 208 29.01 23.14 -11.34
CA GLU A 208 29.56 24.20 -12.19
C GLU A 208 30.98 23.88 -12.70
N GLU A 209 31.81 23.25 -11.87
CA GLU A 209 33.13 22.74 -12.28
C GLU A 209 33.00 21.70 -13.39
N TYR A 210 32.09 20.74 -13.23
CA TYR A 210 31.79 19.73 -14.25
C TYR A 210 31.32 20.37 -15.56
N ARG A 211 30.41 21.35 -15.48
CA ARG A 211 29.87 22.06 -16.66
C ARG A 211 30.95 22.77 -17.47
N LYS A 212 32.01 23.26 -16.83
CA LYS A 212 33.11 23.97 -17.50
C LYS A 212 34.23 23.05 -17.97
N ALA A 213 34.62 22.07 -17.15
CA ALA A 213 35.81 21.26 -17.39
C ALA A 213 35.53 19.97 -18.16
N ILE A 214 34.39 19.32 -17.92
CA ILE A 214 34.12 17.96 -18.40
C ILE A 214 33.02 17.95 -19.47
N ALA A 215 31.93 18.71 -19.26
CA ALA A 215 30.79 18.73 -20.18
C ALA A 215 31.16 19.07 -21.65
N PRO A 216 32.09 20.02 -21.93
CA PRO A 216 32.49 20.32 -23.32
C PRO A 216 33.24 19.20 -24.03
N ALA A 217 33.85 18.27 -23.29
CA ALA A 217 34.56 17.11 -23.86
C ALA A 217 33.60 15.99 -24.30
N LEU A 218 32.33 16.07 -23.93
CA LEU A 218 31.31 15.06 -24.25
C LEU A 218 30.68 15.35 -25.61
N GLN A 219 31.13 14.65 -26.65
CA GLN A 219 30.48 14.65 -27.96
C GLN A 219 29.30 13.68 -27.98
N LEU A 220 28.26 13.96 -27.19
CA LEU A 220 27.01 13.19 -27.22
C LEU A 220 26.16 13.68 -28.41
N SER A 221 26.14 12.88 -29.48
CA SER A 221 25.32 13.14 -30.67
C SER A 221 23.87 12.68 -30.48
N GLY A 222 22.97 13.63 -30.20
CA GLY A 222 21.54 13.53 -30.55
C GLY A 222 20.56 12.83 -29.57
N GLN A 223 19.42 13.50 -29.38
CA GLN A 223 18.19 13.16 -28.64
C GLN A 223 18.35 12.81 -27.15
N GLY A 224 18.43 13.86 -26.32
CA GLY A 224 18.39 13.77 -24.86
C GLY A 224 18.68 15.09 -24.16
N MET A 225 18.78 15.04 -22.82
CA MET A 225 19.23 16.16 -21.99
C MET A 225 20.65 16.59 -22.38
N ALA A 226 20.95 17.89 -22.39
CA ALA A 226 22.28 18.37 -22.74
C ALA A 226 23.31 17.89 -21.70
N PRO A 227 24.55 17.55 -22.10
CA PRO A 227 25.57 17.05 -21.17
C PRO A 227 25.88 18.00 -20.00
N ALA A 228 25.65 19.30 -20.18
CA ALA A 228 25.79 20.36 -19.17
C ALA A 228 24.70 20.33 -18.08
N ASP A 229 23.59 19.65 -18.34
CA ASP A 229 22.41 19.57 -17.46
C ASP A 229 22.31 18.22 -16.73
N PHE A 230 23.26 17.31 -16.96
CA PHE A 230 23.30 15.98 -16.32
C PHE A 230 23.35 16.04 -14.80
N PHE A 231 24.04 17.04 -14.25
CA PHE A 231 24.17 17.28 -12.81
C PHE A 231 23.60 18.65 -12.46
N THR A 232 22.31 18.69 -12.12
CA THR A 232 21.56 19.88 -11.69
C THR A 232 20.87 19.63 -10.34
N TRP A 233 21.40 18.70 -9.55
CA TRP A 233 20.78 18.23 -8.32
C TRP A 233 20.73 19.31 -7.25
N ALA A 234 21.68 20.25 -7.20
CA ALA A 234 21.60 21.36 -6.26
C ALA A 234 20.31 22.20 -6.46
N VAL A 235 19.92 22.43 -7.71
CA VAL A 235 18.69 23.19 -8.06
C VAL A 235 17.45 22.33 -7.85
N GLU A 236 17.45 21.11 -8.38
CA GLU A 236 16.27 20.23 -8.32
C GLU A 236 15.95 19.81 -6.88
N LEU A 237 16.94 19.46 -6.06
CA LEU A 237 16.72 19.10 -4.66
C LEU A 237 16.23 20.29 -3.83
N THR A 238 16.68 21.51 -4.14
CA THR A 238 16.16 22.73 -3.48
C THR A 238 14.68 22.95 -3.82
N ARG A 239 14.26 22.65 -5.05
CA ARG A 239 12.85 22.74 -5.48
C ARG A 239 11.97 21.65 -4.84
N VAL A 240 12.51 20.44 -4.70
CA VAL A 240 11.79 19.28 -4.17
C VAL A 240 11.69 19.31 -2.64
N ARG A 241 12.71 19.83 -1.94
CA ARG A 241 12.77 19.89 -0.46
C ARG A 241 11.46 20.34 0.23
N PRO A 242 10.80 21.46 -0.14
CA PRO A 242 9.56 21.87 0.51
C PRO A 242 8.39 20.91 0.29
N GLN A 243 8.42 20.14 -0.80
CA GLN A 243 7.35 19.22 -1.21
C GLN A 243 7.43 17.86 -0.48
N ILE A 244 8.57 17.57 0.19
CA ILE A 244 8.77 16.32 0.92
C ILE A 244 7.82 16.26 2.11
N GLN A 245 6.83 15.37 2.07
CA GLN A 245 5.81 15.26 3.13
C GLN A 245 6.25 14.34 4.28
N GLY A 246 7.29 13.52 4.07
CA GLY A 246 7.79 12.51 5.00
C GLY A 246 8.73 11.53 4.32
N LEU A 247 9.21 10.54 5.07
CA LEU A 247 10.19 9.55 4.61
C LEU A 247 9.73 8.75 3.38
N GLU A 248 8.47 8.31 3.32
CA GLU A 248 8.00 7.48 2.19
C GLU A 248 8.00 8.25 0.87
N HIS A 249 7.55 9.52 0.90
CA HIS A 249 7.61 10.38 -0.29
C HIS A 249 9.07 10.60 -0.72
N TRP A 250 9.98 10.76 0.24
CA TRP A 250 11.41 10.85 -0.05
C TRP A 250 11.98 9.58 -0.68
N GLU A 251 11.71 8.39 -0.11
CA GLU A 251 12.18 7.11 -0.66
C GLU A 251 11.67 6.89 -2.09
N GLN A 252 10.43 7.29 -2.39
CA GLN A 252 9.88 7.24 -3.73
C GLN A 252 10.64 8.15 -4.70
N ILE A 253 10.89 9.40 -4.32
CA ILE A 253 11.69 10.35 -5.13
C ILE A 253 13.10 9.79 -5.35
N GLU A 254 13.74 9.29 -4.30
CA GLU A 254 15.09 8.73 -4.37
C GLU A 254 15.17 7.52 -5.31
N GLN A 255 14.23 6.59 -5.22
CA GLN A 255 14.22 5.35 -6.02
C GLN A 255 13.75 5.55 -7.46
N GLN A 256 12.78 6.42 -7.71
CA GLN A 256 12.18 6.58 -9.04
C GLN A 256 12.85 7.67 -9.87
N MET A 257 13.39 8.71 -9.23
CA MET A 257 13.97 9.87 -9.92
C MET A 257 15.48 9.94 -9.76
N ILE A 258 15.99 9.90 -8.52
CA ILE A 258 17.40 10.23 -8.24
C ILE A 258 18.33 9.07 -8.63
N ALA A 259 18.13 7.90 -8.03
CA ALA A 259 19.02 6.76 -8.23
C ALA A 259 19.11 6.29 -9.69
N PRO A 260 18.00 6.17 -10.46
CA PRO A 260 18.07 5.78 -11.86
C PRO A 260 18.82 6.81 -12.71
N HIS A 261 18.53 8.10 -12.53
CA HIS A 261 19.18 9.17 -13.30
C HIS A 261 20.68 9.26 -13.01
N VAL A 262 21.06 9.24 -11.72
CA VAL A 262 22.49 9.24 -11.32
C VAL A 262 23.21 8.03 -11.91
N ASN A 263 22.64 6.82 -11.79
CA ASN A 263 23.27 5.61 -12.32
C ASN A 263 23.39 5.64 -13.84
N GLN A 264 22.36 6.11 -14.55
CA GLN A 264 22.39 6.22 -16.00
C GLN A 264 23.47 7.19 -16.47
N VAL A 265 23.55 8.38 -15.87
CA VAL A 265 24.57 9.39 -16.19
C VAL A 265 25.98 8.86 -15.87
N MET A 266 26.18 8.26 -14.70
CA MET A 266 27.48 7.72 -14.29
C MET A 266 27.97 6.61 -15.26
N GLN A 267 27.09 5.72 -15.70
CA GLN A 267 27.42 4.69 -16.68
C GLN A 267 27.69 5.26 -18.08
N ALA A 268 26.91 6.26 -18.50
CA ALA A 268 27.11 6.90 -19.80
C ALA A 268 28.48 7.58 -19.86
N LEU A 269 28.84 8.36 -18.85
CA LEU A 269 30.10 9.11 -18.82
C LEU A 269 31.32 8.19 -18.77
N SER A 270 31.25 7.12 -17.99
CA SER A 270 32.34 6.13 -17.88
C SER A 270 32.60 5.38 -19.20
N ARG A 271 31.62 5.31 -20.11
CA ARG A 271 31.77 4.64 -21.42
C ARG A 271 32.28 5.56 -22.53
N HIS A 272 32.00 6.86 -22.45
CA HIS A 272 32.28 7.81 -23.53
C HIS A 272 33.55 8.64 -23.30
N LEU A 273 34.02 8.74 -22.06
CA LEU A 273 35.25 9.46 -21.74
C LEU A 273 36.47 8.53 -21.84
N THR A 274 37.49 8.97 -22.58
CA THR A 274 38.78 8.27 -22.71
C THR A 274 39.94 9.23 -22.54
N GLY A 275 41.12 8.73 -22.14
CA GLY A 275 42.33 9.53 -21.94
C GLY A 275 42.23 10.51 -20.78
N THR A 276 42.79 11.72 -20.93
CA THR A 276 42.88 12.74 -19.88
C THR A 276 41.52 13.23 -19.37
N ALA A 277 40.48 13.19 -20.21
CA ALA A 277 39.13 13.56 -19.80
C ALA A 277 38.50 12.52 -18.84
N ALA A 278 38.91 11.25 -18.94
CA ALA A 278 38.49 10.20 -18.01
C ALA A 278 39.13 10.39 -16.62
N GLU A 279 40.42 10.74 -16.55
CA GLU A 279 41.09 11.04 -15.28
C GLU A 279 40.48 12.24 -14.55
N GLN A 280 40.17 13.31 -15.29
CA GLN A 280 39.47 14.48 -14.74
C GLN A 280 38.07 14.15 -14.23
N TRP A 281 37.35 13.29 -14.95
CA TRP A 281 36.04 12.79 -14.53
C TRP A 281 36.11 11.95 -13.25
N GLU A 282 37.03 10.98 -13.16
CA GLU A 282 37.19 10.14 -11.96
C GLU A 282 37.54 11.00 -10.73
N ALA A 283 38.49 11.92 -10.87
CA ALA A 283 38.90 12.83 -9.78
C ALA A 283 37.78 13.81 -9.36
N TRP A 284 36.93 14.23 -10.30
CA TRP A 284 35.74 15.01 -9.99
C TRP A 284 34.66 14.16 -9.30
N ARG A 285 34.38 12.96 -9.83
CA ARG A 285 33.37 12.03 -9.30
C ARG A 285 33.66 11.66 -7.85
N ASP A 286 34.92 11.38 -7.53
CA ASP A 286 35.34 11.01 -6.17
C ASP A 286 35.16 12.16 -5.17
N ARG A 287 35.12 13.41 -5.64
CA ARG A 287 34.73 14.58 -4.83
C ARG A 287 33.22 14.81 -4.82
N TYR A 288 32.54 14.64 -5.94
CA TYR A 288 31.12 14.95 -6.08
C TYR A 288 30.20 13.95 -5.38
N VAL A 289 30.41 12.66 -5.60
CA VAL A 289 29.52 11.60 -5.10
C VAL A 289 29.38 11.64 -3.56
N PRO A 290 30.45 11.75 -2.76
CA PRO A 290 30.32 11.87 -1.31
C PRO A 290 29.54 13.11 -0.85
N GLN A 291 29.67 14.22 -1.58
CA GLN A 291 28.97 15.47 -1.25
C GLN A 291 27.47 15.37 -1.58
N LEU A 292 27.13 14.78 -2.73
CA LEU A 292 25.76 14.48 -3.11
C LEU A 292 25.11 13.50 -2.13
N LEU A 293 25.77 12.39 -1.79
CA LEU A 293 25.26 11.42 -0.81
C LEU A 293 25.05 12.04 0.59
N THR A 294 25.90 12.99 0.98
CA THR A 294 25.71 13.73 2.23
C THR A 294 24.49 14.65 2.17
N LEU A 295 24.25 15.32 1.04
CA LEU A 295 23.05 16.11 0.81
C LEU A 295 21.77 15.26 0.86
N LEU A 296 21.77 14.11 0.15
CA LEU A 296 20.64 13.17 0.13
C LEU A 296 20.35 12.60 1.54
N ARG A 297 21.38 12.27 2.31
CA ARG A 297 21.23 11.84 3.72
C ARG A 297 20.62 12.95 4.59
N GLY A 298 21.01 14.20 4.38
CA GLY A 298 20.41 15.35 5.06
C GLY A 298 18.91 15.48 4.80
N LEU A 299 18.49 15.37 3.53
CA LEU A 299 17.08 15.38 3.15
C LEU A 299 16.31 14.19 3.70
N ARG A 300 16.88 12.98 3.63
CA ARG A 300 16.29 11.78 4.24
C ARG A 300 16.07 11.95 5.73
N ARG A 301 17.03 12.56 6.43
CA ARG A 301 16.92 12.86 7.86
C ARG A 301 15.79 13.85 8.14
N GLU A 302 15.73 14.96 7.40
CA GLU A 302 14.64 15.95 7.54
C GLU A 302 13.27 15.31 7.28
N ALA A 303 13.17 14.46 6.25
CA ALA A 303 11.96 13.68 5.95
C ALA A 303 11.58 12.72 7.09
N THR A 304 12.59 12.09 7.71
CA THR A 304 12.43 11.21 8.87
C THR A 304 11.95 11.97 10.09
N GLU A 305 12.48 13.16 10.36
CA GLU A 305 12.02 14.04 11.45
C GLU A 305 10.56 14.45 11.26
N ARG A 306 10.15 14.81 10.02
CA ARG A 306 8.74 15.09 9.68
C ARG A 306 7.84 13.88 9.92
N SER A 307 8.25 12.68 9.49
CA SER A 307 7.50 11.45 9.76
C SER A 307 7.40 11.14 11.26
N ARG A 308 8.50 11.30 12.02
CA ARG A 308 8.53 11.09 13.47
C ARG A 308 7.60 12.03 14.23
N ALA A 309 7.49 13.29 13.81
CA ALA A 309 6.55 14.22 14.43
C ALA A 309 5.10 13.75 14.26
N LYS A 310 4.76 13.22 13.07
CA LYS A 310 3.44 12.63 12.80
C LYS A 310 3.20 11.38 13.65
N THR A 311 4.14 10.43 13.65
CA THR A 311 3.98 9.16 14.41
C THR A 311 3.97 9.39 15.92
N ALA A 312 4.74 10.36 16.44
CA ALA A 312 4.69 10.75 17.85
C ALA A 312 3.31 11.26 18.27
N SER A 313 2.62 12.01 17.40
CA SER A 313 1.23 12.44 17.64
C SER A 313 0.26 11.26 17.71
N VAL A 314 0.46 10.24 16.85
CA VAL A 314 -0.31 8.98 16.88
C VAL A 314 -0.06 8.23 18.20
N SER A 315 1.20 8.04 18.58
CA SER A 315 1.57 7.38 19.83
C SER A 315 0.99 8.10 21.04
N ALA A 316 1.10 9.43 21.11
CA ALA A 316 0.52 10.23 22.19
C ALA A 316 -1.02 10.12 22.28
N ALA A 317 -1.70 9.89 21.16
CA ALA A 317 -3.14 9.63 21.12
C ALA A 317 -3.51 8.21 21.54
N LEU A 318 -2.67 7.23 21.20
CA LEU A 318 -2.90 5.82 21.46
C LEU A 318 -2.51 5.39 22.88
N ASP A 319 -1.39 5.89 23.40
CA ASP A 319 -0.81 5.47 24.69
C ASP A 319 -1.79 5.57 25.88
N PRO A 320 -2.62 6.62 26.02
CA PRO A 320 -3.60 6.70 27.10
C PRO A 320 -4.65 5.58 27.06
N LEU A 321 -4.89 5.00 25.88
CA LEU A 321 -5.87 3.93 25.65
C LEU A 321 -5.27 2.53 25.79
N LEU A 322 -3.95 2.43 25.99
CA LEU A 322 -3.23 1.18 26.15
C LEU A 322 -2.80 0.94 27.61
N PRO A 323 -2.63 -0.32 28.04
CA PRO A 323 -2.02 -0.67 29.31
C PRO A 323 -0.61 -0.08 29.45
N GLU A 324 -0.28 0.41 30.65
CA GLU A 324 0.97 1.12 30.92
C GLU A 324 2.22 0.33 30.51
N ALA A 325 2.22 -0.98 30.75
CA ALA A 325 3.31 -1.89 30.40
C ALA A 325 3.67 -1.94 28.91
N ARG A 326 2.76 -1.52 28.01
CA ARG A 326 2.96 -1.55 26.55
C ARG A 326 3.04 -0.16 25.91
N ARG A 327 2.98 0.91 26.70
CA ARG A 327 3.08 2.30 26.19
C ARG A 327 4.47 2.64 25.65
N SER A 328 5.52 1.93 26.04
CA SER A 328 6.88 2.12 25.52
C SER A 328 7.18 1.32 24.25
N GLU A 329 6.28 0.43 23.83
CA GLU A 329 6.47 -0.38 22.62
C GLU A 329 6.43 0.47 21.35
N SER A 330 6.93 -0.10 20.25
CA SER A 330 6.93 0.58 18.96
C SER A 330 5.51 0.86 18.46
N LEU A 331 5.33 1.91 17.67
CA LEU A 331 4.02 2.23 17.08
C LEU A 331 3.49 1.08 16.20
N SER A 332 4.37 0.36 15.50
CA SER A 332 4.00 -0.79 14.68
C SER A 332 3.42 -1.91 15.52
N ARG A 333 4.08 -2.28 16.62
CA ARG A 333 3.58 -3.31 17.53
C ARG A 333 2.26 -2.91 18.17
N LYS A 334 2.13 -1.66 18.62
CA LYS A 334 0.87 -1.15 19.18
C LYS A 334 -0.28 -1.25 18.15
N ALA A 335 -0.05 -0.82 16.91
CA ALA A 335 -1.05 -0.89 15.85
C ALA A 335 -1.43 -2.34 15.49
N LEU A 336 -0.44 -3.23 15.36
CA LEU A 336 -0.67 -4.65 15.10
C LEU A 336 -1.42 -5.32 16.25
N TRP A 337 -1.07 -5.01 17.50
CA TRP A 337 -1.72 -5.56 18.68
C TRP A 337 -3.20 -5.16 18.77
N VAL A 338 -3.53 -3.90 18.45
CA VAL A 338 -4.93 -3.44 18.36
C VAL A 338 -5.70 -4.28 17.33
N LEU A 339 -5.14 -4.49 16.13
CA LEU A 339 -5.79 -5.29 15.08
C LEU A 339 -5.92 -6.76 15.47
N ALA A 340 -4.85 -7.39 15.96
CA ALA A 340 -4.85 -8.79 16.38
C ALA A 340 -5.78 -9.06 17.57
N SER A 341 -6.02 -8.04 18.41
CA SER A 341 -6.96 -8.11 19.53
C SER A 341 -8.41 -7.81 19.14
N THR A 342 -8.68 -7.48 17.88
CA THR A 342 -10.03 -7.09 17.43
C THR A 342 -10.90 -8.33 17.20
N PRO A 343 -12.01 -8.51 17.95
CA PRO A 343 -12.91 -9.64 17.73
C PRO A 343 -13.42 -9.68 16.28
N GLY A 344 -13.37 -10.86 15.67
CA GLY A 344 -13.77 -11.08 14.28
C GLY A 344 -12.64 -10.91 13.26
N VAL A 345 -11.52 -10.29 13.62
CA VAL A 345 -10.31 -10.30 12.77
C VAL A 345 -9.62 -11.65 12.94
N THR A 346 -9.46 -12.39 11.84
CA THR A 346 -8.83 -13.73 11.84
C THR A 346 -7.33 -13.63 11.60
N CYS A 347 -6.89 -12.75 10.71
CA CYS A 347 -5.49 -12.61 10.34
C CYS A 347 -5.13 -11.17 9.98
N VAL A 348 -3.97 -10.71 10.43
CA VAL A 348 -3.41 -9.40 10.09
C VAL A 348 -2.29 -9.56 9.05
N LEU A 349 -2.52 -9.07 7.84
CA LEU A 349 -1.57 -9.18 6.73
C LEU A 349 -0.51 -8.07 6.80
N ASN A 350 0.52 -8.29 7.61
CA ASN A 350 1.61 -7.34 7.86
C ASN A 350 2.64 -7.24 6.71
N GLY A 351 2.69 -8.24 5.83
CA GLY A 351 3.70 -8.37 4.78
C GLY A 351 5.08 -8.77 5.34
N MET A 352 5.96 -9.25 4.46
CA MET A 352 7.32 -9.66 4.82
C MET A 352 8.34 -8.79 4.09
N ARG A 353 9.23 -8.13 4.84
CA ARG A 353 10.34 -7.33 4.28
C ARG A 353 11.71 -7.91 4.62
N SER A 354 11.84 -8.45 5.83
CA SER A 354 13.02 -9.16 6.32
C SER A 354 12.61 -10.11 7.45
N PRO A 355 13.40 -11.16 7.76
CA PRO A 355 13.14 -12.03 8.91
C PRO A 355 13.02 -11.25 10.22
N ALA A 356 13.93 -10.31 10.49
CA ALA A 356 13.88 -9.49 11.70
C ALA A 356 12.60 -8.64 11.81
N TYR A 357 12.05 -8.16 10.70
CA TYR A 357 10.77 -7.45 10.69
C TYR A 357 9.59 -8.38 11.04
N ALA A 358 9.62 -9.61 10.55
CA ALA A 358 8.62 -10.62 10.90
C ALA A 358 8.70 -10.98 12.40
N ASP A 359 9.91 -11.23 12.92
CA ASP A 359 10.14 -11.53 14.33
C ASP A 359 9.66 -10.40 15.25
N ASP A 360 9.96 -9.14 14.89
CA ASP A 360 9.50 -7.96 15.62
C ASP A 360 7.97 -7.89 15.70
N SER A 361 7.31 -8.21 14.59
CA SER A 361 5.86 -8.15 14.46
C SER A 361 5.16 -9.31 15.17
N LEU A 362 5.74 -10.52 15.13
CA LEU A 362 5.21 -11.70 15.80
C LEU A 362 5.23 -11.58 17.33
N ALA A 363 6.04 -10.69 17.89
CA ALA A 363 6.07 -10.43 19.32
C ALA A 363 4.68 -10.12 19.91
N VAL A 364 3.79 -9.48 19.13
CA VAL A 364 2.43 -9.13 19.59
C VAL A 364 1.53 -10.35 19.78
N MET A 365 1.83 -11.48 19.14
CA MET A 365 1.07 -12.72 19.30
C MET A 365 1.28 -13.38 20.66
N GLY A 366 2.36 -13.01 21.37
CA GLY A 366 2.62 -13.45 22.75
C GLY A 366 2.00 -12.54 23.81
N TRP A 367 1.21 -11.54 23.42
CA TRP A 367 0.59 -10.59 24.35
C TRP A 367 -0.87 -10.95 24.59
N GLU A 368 -1.36 -10.70 25.80
CA GLU A 368 -2.79 -10.83 26.11
C GLU A 368 -3.61 -9.92 25.17
N PRO A 369 -4.75 -10.40 24.64
CA PRO A 369 -5.62 -9.57 23.80
C PRO A 369 -6.09 -8.30 24.52
N LEU A 370 -6.03 -7.17 23.83
CA LEU A 370 -6.58 -5.91 24.31
C LEU A 370 -8.08 -5.98 24.53
N THR A 371 -8.53 -5.58 25.71
CA THR A 371 -9.94 -5.26 25.97
C THR A 371 -10.25 -3.84 25.51
N GLY A 372 -11.48 -3.60 25.03
CA GLY A 372 -11.92 -2.23 24.72
C GLY A 372 -11.40 -1.66 23.40
N VAL A 373 -10.91 -2.50 22.48
CA VAL A 373 -10.44 -2.09 21.13
C VAL A 373 -11.40 -1.17 20.37
N LYS A 374 -12.72 -1.34 20.54
CA LYS A 374 -13.73 -0.48 19.91
C LYS A 374 -13.55 1.00 20.29
N GLN A 375 -13.24 1.30 21.54
CA GLN A 375 -13.00 2.67 22.01
C GLN A 375 -11.77 3.30 21.37
N ILE A 376 -10.74 2.47 21.08
CA ILE A 376 -9.54 2.90 20.36
C ILE A 376 -9.91 3.36 18.95
N PHE A 377 -10.63 2.52 18.21
CA PHE A 377 -11.06 2.86 16.86
C PHE A 377 -12.01 4.06 16.82
N GLU A 378 -12.95 4.17 17.75
CA GLU A 378 -13.85 5.33 17.85
C GLU A 378 -13.07 6.64 18.11
N SER A 379 -12.06 6.61 18.98
CA SER A 379 -11.19 7.76 19.25
C SER A 379 -10.44 8.22 17.99
N PHE A 380 -9.90 7.29 17.21
CA PHE A 380 -9.19 7.60 15.96
C PHE A 380 -10.14 8.01 14.82
N ALA A 381 -11.35 7.44 14.76
CA ALA A 381 -12.37 7.85 13.80
C ALA A 381 -12.82 9.31 14.02
N GLN A 382 -13.01 9.74 15.27
CA GLN A 382 -13.34 11.13 15.59
C GLN A 382 -12.21 12.09 15.18
N ARG A 383 -10.96 11.70 15.40
CA ARG A 383 -9.78 12.49 14.98
C ARG A 383 -9.68 12.61 13.46
N LYS A 384 -10.04 11.56 12.72
CA LYS A 384 -10.10 11.58 11.26
C LYS A 384 -11.04 12.69 10.75
N SER A 385 -12.23 12.79 11.33
CA SER A 385 -13.22 13.82 10.99
C SER A 385 -12.78 15.24 11.34
N SER A 386 -11.85 15.41 12.29
CA SER A 386 -11.28 16.72 12.64
C SER A 386 -10.13 17.16 11.72
N LEU A 387 -9.57 16.24 10.93
CA LEU A 387 -8.46 16.46 10.01
C LEU A 387 -8.90 16.61 8.54
N SER A 388 -10.14 16.20 8.23
CA SER A 388 -10.82 16.40 6.95
C SER A 388 -11.59 17.70 6.93
#